data_AF-A4JGR1-F1
#
_entry.id   AF-A4JGR1-F1
#
_cell.length_a   1.000
_cell.length_b   1.000
_cell.length_c   1.000
_cell.angle_alpha   90.00
_cell.angle_beta   90.00
_cell.angle_gamma   90.00
#
_symmetry.space_group_name_H-M   'P 1'
#
loop_
_entity.id
_entity.type
_entity.pdbx_description
1 polymer ?
#
loop_
_entity_poly.entity_id
_entity_poly.type
_entity_poly.pdbx_seq_one_letter_code
_entity_poly.pdbx_strand_id
1 'polypeptide(L)'
;MPKVQSLASSIGLTPEVTAALAKAQAALDAQQNVVFAVRRLHEEKARFVDVIAQSTAELTDLEKEHLLAETRAAIDPEKKQDEARLKKLVDKARDAMLAAQADLDRCERIEPALHAEAAAADTAIESARAEIKKAASAMAKDLIPVFSEQVLSAVGQLAKVVAQARAVSANLPDGFMREYLGAIKVVDPALAKIVPIAFGGWSIEGGDLLQLPADDVDTQAIAETLKPIVEMERKCRVHPKFQPPKPPAKPYEIKGSPIGGRPPLREMQGDPPVRMKTIEEALAEPYVIKGHSGGVRPWKEVHEMNMAAEISNAQQSAEQ
;
A
#
# COMPACT_ATOMS: atom_id res chain seq x y z
N MET A 1 -28.29 -6.35 -42.82
CA MET A 1 -27.99 -6.87 -41.47
C MET A 1 -28.28 -5.76 -40.47
N PRO A 2 -28.99 -6.01 -39.36
CA PRO A 2 -29.13 -5.00 -38.31
C PRO A 2 -27.74 -4.65 -37.78
N LYS A 3 -27.40 -3.35 -37.74
CA LYS A 3 -26.16 -2.88 -37.13
C LYS A 3 -26.24 -3.21 -35.63
N VAL A 4 -25.38 -4.11 -35.17
CA VAL A 4 -25.18 -4.32 -33.74
C VAL A 4 -24.69 -2.98 -33.16
N GLN A 5 -25.41 -2.41 -32.19
CA GLN A 5 -24.98 -1.19 -31.52
C GLN A 5 -23.65 -1.46 -30.80
N SER A 6 -22.64 -0.63 -31.05
CA SER A 6 -21.35 -0.73 -30.37
C SER A 6 -21.52 -0.55 -28.86
N LEU A 7 -20.98 -1.46 -28.05
CA LEU A 7 -20.95 -1.32 -26.57
C LEU A 7 -20.34 0.01 -26.14
N ALA A 8 -19.41 0.56 -26.93
CA ALA A 8 -18.80 1.86 -26.67
C ALA A 8 -19.85 2.98 -26.51
N SER A 9 -20.98 2.91 -27.22
CA SER A 9 -22.07 3.88 -27.12
C SER A 9 -22.91 3.76 -25.84
N SER A 10 -22.85 2.61 -25.17
CA SER A 10 -23.58 2.32 -23.92
C SER A 10 -22.71 2.45 -22.67
N ILE A 11 -21.39 2.57 -22.84
CA ILE A 11 -20.45 2.77 -21.73
C ILE A 11 -20.37 4.27 -21.45
N GLY A 12 -21.00 4.70 -20.37
CA GLY A 12 -20.86 6.05 -19.82
C GLY A 12 -20.38 5.98 -18.38
N LEU A 13 -19.52 6.94 -17.97
CA LEU A 13 -19.15 7.06 -16.56
C LEU A 13 -20.40 7.44 -15.76
N THR A 14 -20.81 6.56 -14.85
CA THR A 14 -21.96 6.83 -13.98
C THR A 14 -21.64 7.98 -13.02
N PRO A 15 -22.66 8.70 -12.50
CA PRO A 15 -22.46 9.76 -11.51
C PRO A 15 -21.65 9.28 -10.30
N GLU A 16 -21.88 8.04 -9.86
CA GLU A 16 -21.15 7.42 -8.76
C GLU A 16 -19.65 7.27 -9.06
N VAL A 17 -19.30 6.83 -10.27
CA VAL A 17 -17.90 6.74 -10.71
C VAL A 17 -17.29 8.14 -10.78
N THR A 18 -17.98 9.12 -11.36
CA THR A 18 -17.44 10.49 -11.45
C THR A 18 -17.21 11.12 -10.07
N ALA A 19 -18.10 10.89 -9.11
CA ALA A 19 -17.95 11.35 -7.74
C ALA A 19 -16.79 10.65 -7.02
N ALA A 20 -16.63 9.33 -7.20
CA ALA A 20 -15.52 8.57 -6.64
C ALA A 20 -14.17 9.04 -7.21
N LEU A 21 -14.11 9.33 -8.51
CA LEU A 21 -12.92 9.89 -9.16
C LEU A 21 -12.56 11.28 -8.63
N ALA A 22 -13.56 12.17 -8.46
CA ALA A 22 -13.35 13.49 -7.90
C ALA A 22 -12.85 13.43 -6.45
N LYS A 23 -13.41 12.54 -5.63
CA LYS A 23 -12.96 12.32 -4.26
C LYS A 23 -11.54 11.78 -4.19
N ALA A 24 -11.18 10.84 -5.07
CA ALA A 24 -9.82 10.33 -5.15
C ALA A 24 -8.81 11.40 -5.57
N GLN A 25 -9.16 12.25 -6.54
CA GLN A 25 -8.32 13.37 -6.94
C GLN A 25 -8.11 14.35 -5.78
N ALA A 26 -9.18 14.73 -5.07
CA ALA A 26 -9.09 15.61 -3.91
C ALA A 26 -8.21 15.03 -2.79
N ALA A 27 -8.29 13.71 -2.54
CA ALA A 27 -7.45 13.04 -1.55
C ALA A 27 -5.96 13.03 -1.96
N LEU A 28 -5.65 12.82 -3.24
CA LEU A 28 -4.29 12.91 -3.77
C LEU A 28 -3.73 14.33 -3.67
N ASP A 29 -4.54 15.34 -4.00
CA ASP A 29 -4.13 16.74 -3.92
C ASP A 29 -3.87 17.16 -2.46
N ALA A 30 -4.74 16.73 -1.53
CA ALA A 30 -4.53 16.93 -0.10
C ALA A 30 -3.21 16.30 0.38
N GLN A 31 -2.95 15.05 -0.02
CA GLN A 31 -1.70 14.35 0.34
C GLN A 31 -0.46 15.10 -0.17
N GLN A 32 -0.48 15.57 -1.43
CA GLN A 32 0.62 16.36 -1.99
C GLN A 32 0.87 17.63 -1.18
N ASN A 33 -0.19 18.39 -0.87
CA ASN A 33 -0.09 19.62 -0.10
C ASN A 33 0.52 19.38 1.29
N VAL A 34 0.10 18.32 1.99
CA VAL A 34 0.65 17.98 3.30
C VAL A 34 2.12 17.56 3.18
N VAL A 35 2.48 16.75 2.19
CA VAL A 35 3.89 16.36 1.97
C VAL A 35 4.78 17.57 1.67
N PHE A 36 4.28 18.54 0.89
CA PHE A 36 4.99 19.81 0.66
C PHE A 36 5.12 20.63 1.95
N ALA A 37 4.07 20.71 2.76
CA ALA A 37 4.11 21.40 4.05
C ALA A 37 5.13 20.77 5.01
N VAL A 38 5.16 19.43 5.08
CA VAL A 38 6.14 18.70 5.88
C VAL A 38 7.57 18.98 5.40
N ARG A 39 7.84 18.92 4.10
CA ARG A 39 9.18 19.23 3.55
C ARG A 39 9.62 20.64 3.90
N ARG A 40 8.73 21.61 3.72
CA ARG A 40 9.00 23.01 4.06
C ARG A 40 9.29 23.18 5.55
N LEU A 41 8.53 22.51 6.43
CA LEU A 41 8.77 22.53 7.87
C LEU A 41 10.16 21.98 8.22
N HIS A 42 10.62 20.92 7.54
CA HIS A 42 11.95 20.37 7.74
C HIS A 42 13.06 21.34 7.30
N GLU A 43 12.87 22.02 6.16
CA GLU A 43 13.79 23.06 5.70
C GLU A 43 13.84 24.26 6.66
N GLU A 44 12.69 24.70 7.18
CA GLU A 44 12.60 25.77 8.18
C GLU A 44 13.29 25.34 9.50
N LYS A 45 13.05 24.11 9.97
CA LYS A 45 13.70 23.52 11.15
C LYS A 45 15.23 23.52 11.01
N ALA A 46 15.74 23.04 9.88
CA ALA A 46 17.18 23.02 9.61
C ALA A 46 17.79 24.44 9.64
N ARG A 47 17.11 25.41 9.01
CA ARG A 47 17.54 26.82 9.05
C ARG A 47 17.58 27.38 10.47
N PHE A 48 16.57 27.12 11.29
CA PHE A 48 16.56 27.60 12.68
C PHE A 48 17.67 26.95 13.52
N VAL A 49 17.95 25.66 13.31
CA VAL A 49 19.09 24.97 13.95
C VAL A 49 20.42 25.64 13.58
N ASP A 50 20.63 25.96 12.31
CA ASP A 50 21.83 26.65 11.84
C ASP A 50 21.95 28.06 12.43
N VAL A 51 20.84 28.82 12.47
CA VAL A 51 20.79 30.17 13.06
C VAL A 51 21.06 30.12 14.56
N ILE A 52 20.53 29.14 15.29
CA ILE A 52 20.80 28.97 16.73
C ILE A 52 22.28 28.65 16.94
N ALA A 53 22.86 27.76 16.13
CA ALA A 53 24.28 27.43 16.23
C ALA A 53 25.17 28.67 16.00
N GLN A 54 24.89 29.45 14.95
CA GLN A 54 25.60 30.70 14.65
C GLN A 54 25.43 31.74 15.77
N SER A 55 24.19 32.00 16.18
CA SER A 55 23.89 32.99 17.23
C SER A 55 24.48 32.60 18.57
N THR A 56 24.56 31.30 18.87
CA THR A 56 25.21 30.79 20.10
C THR A 56 26.71 31.03 20.05
N ALA A 57 27.36 30.77 18.91
CA ALA A 57 28.78 31.05 18.76
C ALA A 57 29.08 32.55 18.91
N GLU A 58 28.32 33.41 18.21
CA GLU A 58 28.43 34.87 18.31
C GLU A 58 28.19 35.37 19.73
N LEU A 59 27.17 34.86 20.41
CA LEU A 59 26.88 35.20 21.81
C LEU A 59 28.03 34.80 22.73
N THR A 60 28.60 33.61 22.58
CA THR A 60 29.74 33.19 23.41
C THR A 60 31.00 34.03 23.19
N ASP A 61 31.22 34.52 21.97
CA ASP A 61 32.35 35.40 21.68
C ASP A 61 32.12 36.82 22.20
N LEU A 62 30.92 37.38 22.00
CA LEU A 62 30.52 38.67 22.56
C LEU A 62 30.51 38.67 24.10
N GLU A 63 30.12 37.57 24.75
CA GLU A 63 30.16 37.42 26.20
C GLU A 63 31.60 37.43 26.73
N LYS A 64 32.55 36.75 26.05
CA LYS A 64 33.97 36.82 26.40
C LYS A 64 34.50 38.25 26.26
N GLU A 65 34.17 38.93 25.16
CA GLU A 65 34.58 40.32 24.92
C GLU A 65 33.98 41.28 25.95
N HIS A 66 32.72 41.08 26.32
CA HIS A 66 32.04 41.85 27.36
C HIS A 66 32.71 41.66 28.72
N LEU A 67 33.03 40.43 29.13
CA LEU A 67 33.76 40.17 30.38
C LEU A 67 35.15 40.84 30.40
N LEU A 68 35.85 40.84 29.26
CA LEU A 68 37.11 41.57 29.11
C LEU A 68 36.92 43.10 29.17
N ALA A 69 35.79 43.62 28.67
CA ALA A 69 35.46 45.04 28.74
C ALA A 69 35.05 45.47 30.16
N GLU A 70 34.26 44.67 30.87
CA GLU A 70 33.88 44.89 32.28
C GLU A 70 35.13 44.98 33.17
N THR A 71 36.07 44.03 33.01
CA THR A 71 37.33 44.04 33.77
C THR A 71 38.20 45.26 33.45
N ARG A 72 38.22 45.73 32.19
CA ARG A 72 38.93 46.96 31.79
C ARG A 72 38.26 48.23 32.32
N ALA A 73 36.93 48.29 32.33
CA ALA A 73 36.15 49.42 32.83
C ALA A 73 36.20 49.54 34.36
N ALA A 74 36.44 48.43 35.07
CA ALA A 74 36.70 48.41 36.50
C ALA A 74 38.05 49.04 36.88
N ILE A 75 39.05 48.94 35.99
CA ILE A 75 40.39 49.52 36.16
C ILE A 75 40.45 50.96 35.63
N ASP A 76 39.73 51.25 34.54
CA ASP A 76 39.75 52.52 33.82
C ASP A 76 38.32 53.01 33.53
N PRO A 77 37.84 54.04 34.25
CA PRO A 77 36.46 54.51 34.15
C PRO A 77 36.11 55.12 32.78
N GLU A 78 37.10 55.50 31.96
CA GLU A 78 36.85 56.02 30.60
C GLU A 78 36.32 54.92 29.66
N LYS A 79 36.55 53.64 29.98
CA LYS A 79 36.13 52.48 29.16
C LYS A 79 34.71 51.98 29.44
N LYS A 80 33.98 52.59 30.39
CA LYS A 80 32.58 52.24 30.72
C LYS A 80 31.62 52.39 29.53
N GLN A 81 31.92 53.30 28.60
CA GLN A 81 31.07 53.48 27.42
C GLN A 81 31.18 52.28 26.46
N ASP A 82 32.35 51.66 26.35
CA ASP A 82 32.57 50.49 25.50
C ASP A 82 31.97 49.22 26.11
N GLU A 83 32.03 49.07 27.45
CA GLU A 83 31.29 48.03 28.18
C GLU A 83 29.79 48.14 27.92
N ALA A 84 29.19 49.33 28.06
CA ALA A 84 27.77 49.54 27.82
C ALA A 84 27.36 49.30 26.35
N ARG A 85 28.26 49.50 25.39
CA ARG A 85 28.03 49.15 23.97
C ARG A 85 28.05 47.64 23.75
N LEU A 86 29.05 46.94 24.29
CA LEU A 86 29.17 45.49 24.20
C LEU A 86 27.99 44.79 24.89
N LYS A 87 27.54 45.29 26.04
CA LYS A 87 26.35 44.77 26.74
C LYS A 87 25.11 44.78 25.85
N LYS A 88 24.87 45.89 25.13
CA LYS A 88 23.74 46.00 24.18
C LYS A 88 23.86 45.00 23.03
N LEU A 89 25.07 44.70 22.57
CA LEU A 89 25.29 43.69 21.53
C LEU A 89 25.04 42.28 22.05
N VAL A 90 25.47 41.97 23.28
CA VAL A 90 25.17 40.71 23.97
C VAL A 90 23.66 40.53 24.15
N ASP A 91 22.96 41.54 24.66
CA ASP A 91 21.50 41.50 24.84
C ASP A 91 20.79 41.27 23.50
N LYS A 92 21.21 41.95 22.43
CA LYS A 92 20.65 41.77 21.08
C LYS A 92 20.91 40.37 20.51
N ALA A 93 22.11 39.82 20.70
CA ALA A 93 22.45 38.47 20.26
C ALA A 93 21.64 37.41 21.03
N ARG A 94 21.41 37.65 22.33
CA ARG A 94 20.58 36.80 23.18
C ARG A 94 19.13 36.80 22.73
N ASP A 95 18.57 37.97 22.45
CA ASP A 95 17.19 38.09 21.95
C ASP A 95 17.02 37.39 20.59
N ALA A 96 18.01 37.49 19.70
CA ALA A 96 18.00 36.79 18.41
C ALA A 96 18.02 35.26 18.58
N MET A 97 18.86 34.74 19.48
CA MET A 97 18.94 33.31 19.79
C MET A 97 17.63 32.80 20.41
N LEU A 98 17.03 33.56 21.34
CA LEU A 98 15.74 33.20 21.95
C LEU A 98 14.60 33.24 20.92
N ALA A 99 14.59 34.21 20.01
CA ALA A 99 13.59 34.28 18.94
C ALA A 99 13.68 33.06 18.00
N ALA A 100 14.90 32.70 17.56
CA ALA A 100 15.12 31.53 16.73
C ALA A 100 14.73 30.21 17.44
N GLN A 101 15.00 30.10 18.76
CA GLN A 101 14.57 28.97 19.57
C GLN A 101 13.04 28.90 19.66
N ALA A 102 12.35 30.02 19.86
CA ALA A 102 10.89 30.05 19.93
C ALA A 102 10.24 29.62 18.59
N ASP A 103 10.82 30.02 17.46
CA ASP A 103 10.36 29.58 16.14
C ASP A 103 10.65 28.10 15.88
N LEU A 104 11.81 27.58 16.33
CA LEU A 104 12.11 26.15 16.31
C LEU A 104 11.09 25.35 17.13
N ASP A 105 10.83 25.75 18.37
CA ASP A 105 9.84 25.11 19.25
C ASP A 105 8.44 25.13 18.62
N ARG A 106 8.08 26.21 17.90
CA ARG A 106 6.83 26.30 17.16
C ARG A 106 6.78 25.27 16.03
N CYS A 107 7.85 25.11 15.26
CA CYS A 107 7.92 24.09 14.21
C CYS A 107 7.74 22.68 14.79
N GLU A 108 8.42 22.38 15.90
CA GLU A 108 8.33 21.08 16.58
C GLU A 108 6.93 20.78 17.13
N ARG A 109 6.17 21.80 17.54
CA ARG A 109 4.76 21.63 17.95
C ARG A 109 3.82 21.35 16.78
N ILE A 110 4.11 21.89 15.60
CA ILE A 110 3.28 21.72 14.39
C ILE A 110 3.58 20.39 13.69
N GLU A 111 4.83 19.93 13.75
CA GLU A 111 5.31 18.67 13.16
C GLU A 111 4.38 17.45 13.38
N PRO A 112 3.96 17.11 14.63
CA PRO A 112 3.10 15.95 14.85
C PRO A 112 1.70 16.10 14.24
N ALA A 113 1.17 17.33 14.17
CA ALA A 113 -0.14 17.58 13.56
C ALA A 113 -0.08 17.34 12.04
N LEU A 114 0.97 17.84 11.38
CA LEU A 114 1.18 17.60 9.94
C LEU A 114 1.44 16.12 9.64
N HIS A 115 2.16 15.41 10.50
CA HIS A 115 2.36 13.96 10.35
C HIS A 115 1.05 13.18 10.49
N ALA A 116 0.19 13.56 11.44
CA ALA A 116 -1.13 12.95 11.59
C ALA A 116 -2.03 13.23 10.39
N GLU A 117 -1.99 14.46 9.86
CA GLU A 117 -2.74 14.85 8.66
C GLU A 117 -2.25 14.11 7.41
N ALA A 118 -0.94 13.87 7.28
CA ALA A 118 -0.37 13.08 6.19
C ALA A 118 -0.85 11.63 6.23
N ALA A 119 -0.86 11.02 7.42
CA ALA A 119 -1.40 9.68 7.62
C ALA A 119 -2.91 9.62 7.33
N ALA A 120 -3.66 10.65 7.74
CA ALA A 120 -5.08 10.76 7.42
C ALA A 120 -5.31 10.85 5.90
N ALA A 121 -4.51 11.62 5.17
CA ALA A 121 -4.58 11.71 3.71
C ALA A 121 -4.32 10.35 3.04
N ASP A 122 -3.32 9.59 3.49
CA ASP A 122 -3.08 8.23 2.98
C ASP A 122 -4.29 7.31 3.20
N THR A 123 -4.90 7.34 4.39
CA THR A 123 -6.12 6.55 4.64
C THR A 123 -7.31 6.99 3.79
N ALA A 124 -7.43 8.29 3.51
CA ALA A 124 -8.45 8.83 2.62
C ALA A 124 -8.25 8.36 1.17
N ILE A 125 -7.00 8.26 0.69
CA ILE A 125 -6.68 7.71 -0.62
C ILE A 125 -7.07 6.22 -0.71
N GLU A 126 -6.77 5.42 0.32
CA GLU A 126 -7.17 4.01 0.37
C GLU A 126 -8.69 3.83 0.36
N SER A 127 -9.41 4.66 1.12
CA SER A 127 -10.87 4.70 1.11
C SER A 127 -11.43 5.09 -0.26
N ALA A 128 -10.91 6.15 -0.88
CA ALA A 128 -11.33 6.59 -2.21
C ALA A 128 -11.06 5.53 -3.29
N ARG A 129 -9.93 4.80 -3.19
CA ARG A 129 -9.64 3.67 -4.07
C ARG A 129 -10.68 2.54 -3.92
N ALA A 130 -11.10 2.23 -2.70
CA ALA A 130 -12.14 1.23 -2.46
C ALA A 130 -13.49 1.67 -3.06
N GLU A 131 -13.82 2.96 -2.96
CA GLU A 131 -15.01 3.54 -3.57
C GLU A 131 -14.99 3.49 -5.10
N ILE A 132 -13.84 3.80 -5.74
CA ILE A 132 -13.68 3.63 -7.20
C ILE A 132 -13.94 2.17 -7.60
N LYS A 133 -13.38 1.20 -6.88
CA LYS A 133 -13.60 -0.23 -7.18
C LYS A 133 -15.07 -0.62 -7.02
N LYS A 134 -15.73 -0.12 -5.98
CA LYS A 134 -17.16 -0.38 -5.74
C LYS A 134 -18.02 0.21 -6.87
N ALA A 135 -17.80 1.48 -7.23
CA ALA A 135 -18.54 2.16 -8.29
C ALA A 135 -18.28 1.52 -9.67
N ALA A 136 -17.03 1.17 -9.98
CA ALA A 136 -16.69 0.45 -11.20
C ALA A 136 -17.33 -0.95 -11.25
N SER A 137 -17.42 -1.65 -10.12
CA SER A 137 -18.11 -2.94 -10.05
C SER A 137 -19.62 -2.81 -10.23
N ALA A 138 -20.24 -1.75 -9.71
CA ALA A 138 -21.66 -1.46 -9.94
C ALA A 138 -21.92 -1.18 -11.43
N MET A 139 -21.13 -0.28 -12.03
CA MET A 139 -21.19 0.01 -13.47
C MET A 139 -20.98 -1.26 -14.32
N ALA A 140 -20.05 -2.14 -13.93
CA ALA A 140 -19.83 -3.40 -14.64
C ALA A 140 -21.06 -4.32 -14.57
N LYS A 141 -21.79 -4.35 -13.45
CA LYS A 141 -23.05 -5.11 -13.31
C LYS A 141 -24.14 -4.56 -14.22
N ASP A 142 -24.21 -3.25 -14.39
CA ASP A 142 -25.20 -2.60 -15.26
C ASP A 142 -24.93 -2.87 -16.75
N LEU A 143 -23.67 -3.15 -17.12
CA LEU A 143 -23.28 -3.54 -18.48
C LEU A 143 -23.63 -5.00 -18.82
N ILE A 144 -23.78 -5.87 -17.82
CA ILE A 144 -24.10 -7.29 -18.02
C ILE A 144 -25.37 -7.49 -18.86
N PRO A 145 -26.55 -6.91 -18.52
CA PRO A 145 -27.76 -7.12 -19.31
C PRO A 145 -27.62 -6.62 -20.76
N VAL A 146 -26.99 -5.46 -20.96
CA VAL A 146 -26.75 -4.88 -22.29
C VAL A 146 -25.88 -5.81 -23.13
N PHE A 147 -24.79 -6.32 -22.55
CA PHE A 147 -23.90 -7.26 -23.22
C PHE A 147 -24.60 -8.60 -23.51
N SER A 148 -25.36 -9.13 -22.55
CA SER A 148 -26.13 -10.36 -22.73
C SER A 148 -27.15 -10.26 -23.85
N GLU A 149 -27.90 -9.17 -23.96
CA GLU A 149 -28.84 -8.95 -25.05
C GLU A 149 -28.14 -8.94 -26.42
N GLN A 150 -26.99 -8.27 -26.52
CA GLN A 150 -26.20 -8.26 -27.75
C GLN A 150 -25.71 -9.66 -28.13
N VAL A 151 -25.15 -10.41 -27.17
CA VAL A 151 -24.70 -11.79 -27.39
C VAL A 151 -25.87 -12.68 -27.82
N LEU A 152 -27.01 -12.62 -27.13
CA LEU A 152 -28.20 -13.40 -27.47
C LEU A 152 -28.71 -13.09 -28.88
N SER A 153 -28.66 -11.83 -29.30
CA SER A 153 -29.05 -11.42 -30.65
C SER A 153 -28.12 -11.99 -31.73
N ALA A 154 -26.82 -12.09 -31.45
CA ALA A 154 -25.81 -12.62 -32.38
C ALA A 154 -25.84 -14.16 -32.46
N VAL A 155 -26.08 -14.83 -31.33
CA VAL A 155 -26.11 -16.30 -31.22
C VAL A 155 -27.26 -16.92 -32.05
N GLY A 156 -28.31 -16.16 -32.35
CA GLY A 156 -29.46 -16.66 -33.11
C GLY A 156 -29.13 -17.28 -34.47
N GLN A 157 -28.09 -16.82 -35.17
CA GLN A 157 -27.65 -17.44 -36.43
C GLN A 157 -26.84 -18.72 -36.19
N LEU A 158 -25.92 -18.71 -35.23
CA LEU A 158 -25.16 -19.90 -34.82
C LEU A 158 -26.09 -21.02 -34.35
N ALA A 159 -27.12 -20.70 -33.57
CA ALA A 159 -28.10 -21.67 -33.09
C ALA A 159 -28.82 -22.40 -34.24
N LYS A 160 -29.10 -21.71 -35.36
CA LYS A 160 -29.72 -22.33 -36.55
C LYS A 160 -28.76 -23.32 -37.23
N VAL A 161 -27.50 -22.96 -37.38
CA VAL A 161 -26.47 -23.84 -37.97
C VAL A 161 -26.24 -25.07 -37.09
N VAL A 162 -26.15 -24.87 -35.76
CA VAL A 162 -26.01 -25.98 -34.80
C VAL A 162 -27.26 -26.88 -34.81
N ALA A 163 -28.46 -26.33 -34.95
CA ALA A 163 -29.68 -27.13 -35.09
C ALA A 163 -29.69 -27.97 -36.38
N GLN A 164 -29.20 -27.42 -37.49
CA GLN A 164 -29.00 -28.17 -38.73
C GLN A 164 -27.97 -29.29 -38.55
N ALA A 165 -26.84 -29.00 -37.90
CA ALA A 165 -25.81 -30.01 -37.60
C ALA A 165 -26.36 -31.15 -36.70
N ARG A 166 -27.19 -30.82 -35.69
CA ARG A 166 -27.90 -31.83 -34.87
C ARG A 166 -28.85 -32.68 -35.71
N ALA A 167 -29.61 -32.06 -36.61
CA ALA A 167 -30.51 -32.78 -37.50
C ALA A 167 -29.75 -33.73 -38.43
N VAL A 168 -28.63 -33.29 -39.00
CA VAL A 168 -27.76 -34.14 -39.85
C VAL A 168 -27.12 -35.27 -39.03
N SER A 169 -26.59 -34.98 -37.84
CA SER A 169 -26.01 -35.97 -36.93
C SER A 169 -27.00 -37.05 -36.51
N ALA A 170 -28.29 -36.71 -36.39
CA ALA A 170 -29.33 -37.65 -35.97
C ALA A 170 -29.76 -38.62 -37.10
N ASN A 171 -29.52 -38.25 -38.37
CA ASN A 171 -30.01 -38.99 -39.53
C ASN A 171 -28.89 -39.71 -40.32
N LEU A 172 -27.62 -39.46 -40.00
CA LEU A 172 -26.49 -40.17 -40.62
C LEU A 172 -25.98 -41.32 -39.72
N PRO A 173 -25.71 -42.51 -40.31
CA PRO A 173 -24.97 -43.54 -39.59
C PRO A 173 -23.59 -42.99 -39.17
N ASP A 174 -23.16 -43.33 -37.97
CA ASP A 174 -21.94 -42.85 -37.28
C ASP A 174 -21.95 -41.41 -36.73
N GLY A 175 -23.02 -40.63 -36.92
CA GLY A 175 -23.23 -39.37 -36.19
C GLY A 175 -22.28 -38.23 -36.60
N PHE A 176 -22.54 -37.64 -37.77
CA PHE A 176 -21.82 -36.48 -38.30
C PHE A 176 -21.65 -35.34 -37.26
N MET A 177 -20.42 -34.88 -37.04
CA MET A 177 -20.09 -33.76 -36.14
C MET A 177 -20.46 -33.97 -34.65
N ARG A 178 -20.61 -35.22 -34.18
CA ARG A 178 -20.95 -35.54 -32.79
C ARG A 178 -19.99 -34.90 -31.76
N GLU A 179 -18.69 -34.95 -32.03
CA GLU A 179 -17.66 -34.36 -31.15
C GLU A 179 -17.76 -32.83 -31.09
N TYR A 180 -17.95 -32.18 -32.24
CA TYR A 180 -18.20 -30.74 -32.36
C TYR A 180 -19.46 -30.32 -31.57
N LEU A 181 -20.56 -31.07 -31.72
CA LEU A 181 -21.81 -30.81 -30.98
C LEU A 181 -21.69 -31.03 -29.46
N GLY A 182 -20.79 -31.91 -29.01
CA GLY A 182 -20.47 -32.12 -27.59
C GLY A 182 -19.61 -31.00 -26.98
N ALA A 183 -18.84 -30.30 -27.81
CA ALA A 183 -17.92 -29.26 -27.38
C ALA A 183 -18.46 -27.83 -27.48
N ILE A 184 -19.44 -27.57 -28.35
CA ILE A 184 -20.07 -26.25 -28.46
C ILE A 184 -20.79 -25.89 -27.18
N LYS A 185 -20.27 -24.88 -26.47
CA LYS A 185 -20.94 -24.21 -25.37
C LYS A 185 -20.81 -22.70 -25.57
N VAL A 186 -21.93 -22.00 -25.64
CA VAL A 186 -21.97 -20.53 -25.55
C VAL A 186 -22.47 -20.18 -24.16
N VAL A 187 -21.69 -19.39 -23.43
CA VAL A 187 -22.02 -18.98 -22.06
C VAL A 187 -22.99 -17.81 -22.12
N ASP A 188 -24.08 -17.87 -21.36
CA ASP A 188 -24.89 -16.69 -21.08
C ASP A 188 -24.07 -15.73 -20.20
N PRO A 189 -23.73 -14.52 -20.68
CA PRO A 189 -22.94 -13.57 -19.91
C PRO A 189 -23.64 -13.12 -18.61
N ALA A 190 -24.98 -13.22 -18.54
CA ALA A 190 -25.75 -12.86 -17.34
C ALA A 190 -25.58 -13.89 -16.20
N LEU A 191 -25.31 -15.15 -16.55
CA LEU A 191 -25.16 -16.24 -15.60
C LEU A 191 -23.69 -16.52 -15.26
N ALA A 192 -22.74 -15.97 -16.02
CA ALA A 192 -21.28 -15.98 -15.79
C ALA A 192 -20.76 -17.26 -15.13
N LYS A 193 -21.15 -18.43 -15.67
CA LYS A 193 -20.75 -19.75 -15.18
C LYS A 193 -20.36 -20.66 -16.33
N ILE A 194 -19.08 -21.02 -16.40
CA ILE A 194 -18.62 -22.37 -16.74
C ILE A 194 -17.37 -22.69 -15.91
N VAL A 195 -17.43 -23.70 -15.02
CA VAL A 195 -16.30 -24.49 -14.47
C VAL A 195 -16.86 -25.85 -13.98
N PRO A 196 -16.21 -27.03 -14.16
CA PRO A 196 -14.89 -27.31 -14.72
C PRO A 196 -14.90 -28.17 -16.01
N ILE A 197 -13.88 -28.00 -16.85
CA ILE A 197 -13.33 -29.12 -17.61
C ILE A 197 -12.37 -29.86 -16.65
N ALA A 198 -12.93 -30.71 -15.79
CA ALA A 198 -12.14 -31.65 -14.97
C ALA A 198 -12.14 -33.07 -15.59
N PHE A 199 -12.84 -33.26 -16.72
CA PHE A 199 -12.92 -34.53 -17.46
C PHE A 199 -13.06 -34.30 -18.97
N GLY A 200 -12.40 -33.27 -19.52
CA GLY A 200 -12.27 -33.09 -20.96
C GLY A 200 -10.89 -33.56 -21.40
N GLY A 201 -10.77 -34.83 -21.74
CA GLY A 201 -9.79 -35.23 -22.73
C GLY A 201 -10.43 -35.10 -24.13
N TRP A 202 -9.74 -34.79 -25.22
CA TRP A 202 -8.39 -34.31 -25.48
C TRP A 202 -8.53 -33.27 -26.62
N SER A 203 -7.87 -32.11 -26.47
CA SER A 203 -7.48 -31.18 -27.54
C SER A 203 -8.47 -31.01 -28.72
N ILE A 204 -9.43 -30.11 -28.58
CA ILE A 204 -9.98 -29.42 -29.76
C ILE A 204 -8.99 -28.29 -30.07
N GLU A 205 -8.08 -28.57 -31.00
CA GLU A 205 -7.17 -27.58 -31.56
C GLU A 205 -7.87 -26.85 -32.71
N GLY A 206 -7.82 -25.52 -32.69
CA GLY A 206 -8.44 -24.66 -33.70
C GLY A 206 -8.23 -23.20 -33.33
N GLY A 207 -8.23 -22.32 -34.33
CA GLY A 207 -8.17 -20.87 -34.09
C GLY A 207 -9.43 -20.37 -33.39
N ASP A 208 -9.29 -19.35 -32.52
CA ASP A 208 -10.43 -18.66 -31.94
C ASP A 208 -11.19 -17.91 -33.04
N LEU A 209 -12.32 -18.48 -33.46
CA LEU A 209 -13.16 -17.91 -34.51
C LEU A 209 -13.93 -16.65 -34.06
N LEU A 210 -13.89 -16.32 -32.77
CA LEU A 210 -14.45 -15.09 -32.21
C LEU A 210 -13.38 -14.00 -32.03
N GLN A 211 -12.11 -14.31 -32.25
CA GLN A 211 -11.02 -13.35 -32.24
C GLN A 211 -11.03 -12.55 -33.54
N LEU A 212 -11.68 -11.39 -33.49
CA LEU A 212 -11.66 -10.42 -34.58
C LEU A 212 -10.32 -9.64 -34.58
N PRO A 213 -9.83 -9.17 -35.74
CA PRO A 213 -8.80 -8.16 -35.81
C PRO A 213 -9.16 -6.95 -34.94
N ALA A 214 -8.17 -6.34 -34.29
CA ALA A 214 -8.42 -5.21 -33.37
C ALA A 214 -9.12 -4.01 -34.03
N ASP A 215 -9.02 -3.89 -35.36
CA ASP A 215 -9.64 -2.83 -36.17
C ASP A 215 -11.15 -3.01 -36.40
N ASP A 216 -11.69 -4.22 -36.20
CA ASP A 216 -13.11 -4.54 -36.43
C ASP A 216 -14.01 -4.23 -35.22
N VAL A 217 -13.42 -3.79 -34.11
CA VAL A 217 -14.12 -3.48 -32.86
C VAL A 217 -13.61 -2.13 -32.33
N ASP A 218 -14.50 -1.27 -31.85
CA ASP A 218 -14.19 0.02 -31.19
C ASP A 218 -13.48 -0.17 -29.83
N THR A 219 -12.50 -1.05 -29.76
CA THR A 219 -11.69 -1.35 -28.56
C THR A 219 -11.01 -0.09 -28.03
N GLN A 220 -10.58 0.78 -28.93
CA GLN A 220 -9.94 2.05 -28.58
C GLN A 220 -10.93 3.02 -27.91
N ALA A 221 -12.17 3.13 -28.40
CA ALA A 221 -13.18 3.98 -27.77
C ALA A 221 -13.58 3.44 -26.38
N ILE A 222 -13.71 2.12 -26.22
CA ILE A 222 -13.98 1.48 -24.92
C ILE A 222 -12.81 1.75 -23.95
N ALA A 223 -11.57 1.59 -24.41
CA ALA A 223 -10.38 1.84 -23.61
C ALA A 223 -10.29 3.32 -23.18
N GLU A 224 -10.57 4.26 -24.08
CA GLU A 224 -10.58 5.70 -23.80
C GLU A 224 -11.63 6.06 -22.74
N THR A 225 -12.84 5.49 -22.81
CA THR A 225 -13.89 5.74 -21.82
C THR A 225 -13.55 5.18 -20.44
N LEU A 226 -12.90 4.01 -20.37
CA LEU A 226 -12.53 3.38 -19.09
C LEU A 226 -11.19 3.88 -18.52
N LYS A 227 -10.38 4.55 -19.33
CA LYS A 227 -9.05 5.08 -18.98
C LYS A 227 -9.05 5.89 -17.68
N PRO A 228 -9.99 6.83 -17.42
CA PRO A 228 -9.99 7.61 -16.18
C PRO A 228 -10.09 6.75 -14.91
N ILE A 229 -10.85 5.65 -14.95
CA ILE A 229 -11.01 4.72 -13.82
C ILE A 229 -9.70 3.99 -13.56
N VAL A 230 -9.09 3.44 -14.61
CA VAL A 230 -7.85 2.66 -14.51
C VAL A 230 -6.68 3.54 -14.08
N GLU A 231 -6.56 4.74 -14.65
CA GLU A 231 -5.51 5.69 -14.30
C GLU A 231 -5.63 6.16 -12.85
N MET A 232 -6.84 6.48 -12.38
CA MET A 232 -7.05 6.92 -11.01
C MET A 232 -6.82 5.77 -10.01
N GLU A 233 -7.29 4.56 -10.30
CA GLU A 233 -7.00 3.37 -9.48
C GLU A 233 -5.49 3.14 -9.36
N ARG A 234 -4.77 3.29 -10.48
CA ARG A 234 -3.31 3.18 -10.50
C ARG A 234 -2.67 4.27 -9.65
N LYS A 235 -3.03 5.55 -9.84
CA LYS A 235 -2.51 6.67 -9.03
C LYS A 235 -2.70 6.43 -7.53
N CYS A 236 -3.92 6.05 -7.12
CA CYS A 236 -4.20 5.72 -5.72
C CYS A 236 -3.48 4.45 -5.23
N ARG A 237 -3.08 3.54 -6.12
CA ARG A 237 -2.32 2.34 -5.73
C ARG A 237 -0.83 2.61 -5.55
N VAL A 238 -0.24 3.45 -6.42
CA VAL A 238 1.21 3.67 -6.46
C VAL A 238 1.67 4.92 -5.71
N HIS A 239 0.75 5.67 -5.10
CA HIS A 239 1.12 6.86 -4.34
C HIS A 239 2.15 6.49 -3.25
N PRO A 240 3.21 7.29 -3.07
CA PRO A 240 4.16 7.07 -2.00
C PRO A 240 3.47 7.34 -0.67
N LYS A 241 3.37 6.31 0.19
CA LYS A 241 2.84 6.48 1.54
C LYS A 241 3.75 7.38 2.35
N PHE A 242 3.17 8.23 3.18
CA PHE A 242 3.91 9.05 4.10
C PHE A 242 4.64 8.16 5.11
N GLN A 243 5.95 8.39 5.25
CA GLN A 243 6.76 7.78 6.30
C GLN A 243 7.38 8.91 7.11
N PRO A 244 7.02 9.05 8.39
CA PRO A 244 7.69 9.99 9.27
C PRO A 244 9.20 9.71 9.27
N PRO A 245 10.05 10.75 9.39
CA PRO A 245 11.49 10.55 9.61
C PRO A 245 11.67 9.62 10.81
N LYS A 246 12.47 8.57 10.65
CA LYS A 246 12.77 7.69 11.79
C LYS A 246 13.45 8.53 12.87
N PRO A 247 13.01 8.46 14.13
CA PRO A 247 13.75 9.09 15.21
C PRO A 247 15.20 8.57 15.17
N PRO A 248 16.19 9.41 15.53
CA PRO A 248 17.58 8.97 15.59
C PRO A 248 17.65 7.69 16.41
N ALA A 249 18.34 6.68 15.86
CA ALA A 249 18.50 5.41 16.55
C ALA A 249 19.06 5.70 17.94
N LYS A 250 18.36 5.27 18.99
CA LYS A 250 18.84 5.44 20.36
C LYS A 250 20.28 4.90 20.41
N PRO A 251 21.24 5.62 21.02
CA PRO A 251 22.56 5.08 21.28
C PRO A 251 22.38 3.69 21.90
N TYR A 252 23.14 2.71 21.42
CA TYR A 252 23.07 1.34 21.94
C TYR A 252 23.20 1.38 23.47
N GLU A 253 22.12 1.09 24.19
CA GLU A 253 22.20 0.84 25.61
C GLU A 253 22.92 -0.51 25.76
N ILE A 254 24.21 -0.47 26.12
CA ILE A 254 24.93 -1.67 26.55
C ILE A 254 24.25 -2.14 27.83
N LYS A 255 23.26 -3.02 27.70
CA LYS A 255 22.74 -3.79 28.83
C LYS A 255 23.88 -4.69 29.33
N GLY A 256 24.53 -4.26 30.41
CA GLY A 256 25.49 -5.06 31.15
C GLY A 256 26.95 -4.61 31.04
N SER A 257 27.26 -3.34 31.25
CA SER A 257 28.62 -2.97 31.69
C SER A 257 28.71 -3.12 33.21
N PRO A 258 29.47 -4.10 33.76
CA PRO A 258 29.60 -4.27 35.18
C PRO A 258 30.67 -3.29 35.69
N ILE A 259 30.29 -2.05 35.96
CA ILE A 259 31.15 -1.13 36.72
C ILE A 259 30.57 -1.08 38.14
N GLY A 260 31.13 -1.92 39.01
CA GLY A 260 30.74 -2.04 40.40
C GLY A 260 30.82 -3.50 40.84
N GLY A 261 31.68 -3.78 41.82
CA GLY A 261 32.07 -5.13 42.23
C GLY A 261 30.91 -6.12 42.45
N ARG A 262 31.25 -7.40 42.30
CA ARG A 262 30.41 -8.57 42.64
C ARG A 262 29.40 -8.24 43.76
N PRO A 263 28.09 -8.19 43.45
CA PRO A 263 27.09 -8.34 44.49
C PRO A 263 27.22 -9.77 45.04
N PRO A 264 26.99 -10.01 46.35
CA PRO A 264 27.00 -11.35 46.89
C PRO A 264 25.93 -12.18 46.19
N LEU A 265 26.23 -13.45 45.95
CA LEU A 265 25.32 -14.43 45.39
C LEU A 265 24.09 -14.52 46.31
N ARG A 266 23.02 -13.78 45.99
CA ARG A 266 21.74 -13.94 46.67
C ARG A 266 21.06 -15.12 46.02
N GLU A 267 20.90 -16.17 46.82
CA GLU A 267 20.22 -17.41 46.48
C GLU A 267 18.94 -17.12 45.67
N MET A 268 18.85 -17.71 44.48
CA MET A 268 17.59 -17.80 43.76
C MET A 268 16.62 -18.58 44.65
N GLN A 269 15.70 -17.86 45.31
CA GLN A 269 14.44 -18.44 45.71
C GLN A 269 13.75 -18.87 44.42
N GLY A 270 13.80 -20.18 44.14
CA GLY A 270 13.16 -20.76 42.98
C GLY A 270 11.66 -20.48 43.02
N ASP A 271 11.13 -19.98 41.93
CA ASP A 271 9.69 -20.08 41.65
C ASP A 271 9.27 -21.55 41.79
N PRO A 272 8.08 -21.84 42.36
CA PRO A 272 7.62 -23.21 42.52
C PRO A 272 7.55 -23.89 41.14
N PRO A 273 7.89 -25.18 41.03
CA PRO A 273 7.99 -25.86 39.75
C PRO A 273 6.63 -25.82 39.04
N VAL A 274 6.61 -25.17 37.87
CA VAL A 274 5.48 -25.24 36.95
C VAL A 274 5.32 -26.71 36.56
N ARG A 275 4.17 -27.30 36.90
CA ARG A 275 3.83 -28.67 36.56
C ARG A 275 3.93 -28.82 35.03
N MET A 276 4.83 -29.67 34.55
CA MET A 276 4.91 -29.98 33.13
C MET A 276 3.62 -30.68 32.70
N LYS A 277 2.96 -30.16 31.66
CA LYS A 277 1.76 -30.77 31.06
C LYS A 277 2.11 -32.16 30.53
N THR A 278 1.20 -33.12 30.70
CA THR A 278 1.36 -34.46 30.12
C THR A 278 1.15 -34.41 28.60
N ILE A 279 1.70 -35.40 27.87
CA ILE A 279 1.65 -35.48 26.40
C ILE A 279 0.19 -35.42 25.88
N GLU A 280 -0.76 -35.94 26.65
CA GLU A 280 -2.19 -35.92 26.32
C GLU A 280 -2.81 -34.52 26.42
N GLU A 281 -2.40 -33.69 27.39
CA GLU A 281 -2.85 -32.30 27.51
C GLU A 281 -2.25 -31.39 26.42
N ALA A 282 -1.05 -31.72 25.92
CA ALA A 282 -0.40 -30.97 24.84
C ALA A 282 -1.01 -31.25 23.45
N LEU A 283 -1.65 -32.40 23.26
CA LEU A 283 -2.32 -32.77 22.01
C LEU A 283 -3.76 -32.21 21.90
N ALA A 284 -4.37 -31.84 23.02
CA ALA A 284 -5.72 -31.28 23.05
C ALA A 284 -5.77 -29.77 22.76
N GLU A 285 -4.66 -29.04 22.96
CA GLU A 285 -4.58 -27.60 22.69
C GLU A 285 -4.07 -27.32 21.26
N PRO A 286 -4.77 -26.50 20.45
CA PRO A 286 -4.30 -26.14 19.12
C PRO A 286 -3.00 -25.32 19.20
N TYR A 287 -1.99 -25.76 18.46
CA TYR A 287 -0.67 -25.15 18.43
C TYR A 287 -0.74 -23.71 17.89
N VAL A 288 -0.44 -22.72 18.73
CA VAL A 288 -0.34 -21.32 18.31
C VAL A 288 1.13 -20.98 18.06
N ILE A 289 1.50 -20.88 16.78
CA ILE A 289 2.81 -20.39 16.36
C ILE A 289 2.87 -18.89 16.72
N LYS A 290 3.74 -18.53 17.68
CA LYS A 290 4.02 -17.12 17.99
C LYS A 290 4.66 -16.47 16.77
N GLY A 291 3.93 -15.54 16.14
CA GLY A 291 4.43 -14.72 15.02
C GLY A 291 3.57 -14.67 13.76
N HIS A 292 2.36 -15.25 13.75
CA HIS A 292 1.45 -15.16 12.59
C HIS A 292 0.14 -14.44 12.95
N SER A 293 0.08 -13.15 12.59
CA SER A 293 -1.17 -12.39 12.50
C SER A 293 -1.86 -12.72 11.18
N GLY A 294 -2.58 -13.84 11.13
CA GLY A 294 -3.34 -14.25 9.97
C GLY A 294 -4.13 -15.52 10.28
N GLY A 295 -5.44 -15.49 10.01
CA GLY A 295 -6.43 -16.45 10.47
C GLY A 295 -6.09 -17.93 10.25
N VAL A 296 -6.66 -18.74 11.15
CA VAL A 296 -6.68 -20.20 11.21
C VAL A 296 -6.85 -20.82 9.81
N ARG A 297 -5.81 -21.52 9.32
CA ARG A 297 -5.94 -22.46 8.20
C ARG A 297 -6.16 -23.89 8.74
N PRO A 298 -7.09 -24.67 8.17
CA PRO A 298 -7.28 -26.06 8.56
C PRO A 298 -6.10 -26.93 8.11
N TRP A 299 -5.80 -27.92 8.94
CA TRP A 299 -4.62 -28.80 8.99
C TRP A 299 -4.26 -29.59 7.70
N LYS A 300 -5.00 -29.40 6.58
CA LYS A 300 -4.83 -30.19 5.34
C LYS A 300 -3.77 -29.65 4.36
N GLU A 301 -3.25 -28.44 4.54
CA GLU A 301 -2.27 -27.84 3.59
C GLU A 301 -0.79 -27.92 4.04
N VAL A 302 -0.49 -28.47 5.23
CA VAL A 302 0.90 -28.53 5.76
C VAL A 302 1.73 -29.65 5.12
N HIS A 303 1.14 -30.48 4.25
CA HIS A 303 1.88 -31.53 3.53
C HIS A 303 2.74 -31.02 2.36
N GLU A 304 2.64 -29.74 1.98
CA GLU A 304 3.37 -29.21 0.82
C GLU A 304 4.74 -28.58 1.15
N MET A 305 5.18 -28.54 2.42
CA MET A 305 6.49 -27.96 2.78
C MET A 305 7.36 -28.84 3.68
N ASN A 306 7.19 -30.16 3.64
CA ASN A 306 8.13 -31.07 4.29
C ASN A 306 9.35 -31.37 3.38
N MET A 307 10.21 -30.37 3.18
CA MET A 307 11.51 -30.56 2.50
C MET A 307 12.38 -31.64 3.17
N ALA A 308 12.12 -31.97 4.44
CA ALA A 308 12.80 -33.06 5.14
C ALA A 308 12.44 -34.47 4.60
N ALA A 309 11.22 -34.67 4.08
CA ALA A 309 10.79 -35.95 3.52
C ALA A 309 11.36 -36.18 2.10
N GLU A 310 11.48 -35.13 1.30
CA GLU A 310 12.09 -35.20 -0.04
C GLU A 310 13.61 -35.45 0.03
N ILE A 311 14.30 -34.87 1.02
CA ILE A 311 15.74 -35.14 1.23
C ILE A 311 15.99 -36.60 1.65
N SER A 312 15.11 -37.18 2.47
CA SER A 312 15.19 -38.60 2.86
C SER A 312 14.95 -39.54 1.67
N ASN A 313 13.98 -39.23 0.80
CA ASN A 313 13.68 -40.05 -0.38
C ASN A 313 14.76 -39.93 -1.47
N ALA A 314 15.40 -38.75 -1.60
CA ALA A 314 16.52 -38.56 -2.50
C ALA A 314 17.79 -39.32 -2.04
N GLN A 315 18.02 -39.44 -0.73
CA GLN A 315 19.13 -40.24 -0.20
C GLN A 315 18.90 -41.74 -0.38
N GLN A 316 17.69 -42.26 -0.19
CA GLN A 316 17.39 -43.68 -0.41
C GLN A 316 17.40 -44.10 -1.88
N SER A 317 17.15 -43.18 -2.82
CA SER A 317 17.20 -43.47 -4.26
C SER A 317 18.62 -43.44 -4.85
N ALA A 318 19.61 -42.94 -4.10
CA ALA A 318 21.02 -42.90 -4.52
C ALA A 318 21.82 -44.13 -4.02
N GLU A 319 21.25 -44.95 -3.14
CA GLU A 319 21.86 -46.16 -2.58
C GLU A 319 21.29 -47.47 -3.18
N GLN A 320 20.54 -47.40 -4.29
CA GLN A 320 20.12 -48.56 -5.10
C GLN A 320 20.84 -48.62 -6.44
#